data_AF-A0A5A7NXK1-F1
#
_entry.id   AF-A0A5A7NXK1-F1
#
_cell.length_a   1.000
_cell.length_b   1.000
_cell.length_c   1.000
_cell.angle_alpha   90.00
_cell.angle_beta   90.00
_cell.angle_gamma   90.00
#
_symmetry.space_group_name_H-M   'P 1'
#
loop_
_entity.id
_entity.type
_entity.pdbx_description
1 polymer ?
#
loop_
_entity_poly.entity_id
_entity_poly.type
_entity_poly.pdbx_seq_one_letter_code
_entity_poly.pdbx_strand_id
1 'polypeptide(L)'
;MASRRIQIDGSGDPPPRFDDEETLDEDGGSLRLRPSGSNVTEDLEPFMGVKVRRKASRHRDYLGDYLDVQSSPHLMKILEKQGDRKVLFADKVLKFTGSGKMKRRILLITDFAIYIVDPNTDALKRRIALAAVEKLCLSELSDNFFAIIIPTEYDLLMASTRKTEIVTVLADATKSASDYELEVSLSNRFEYNAAAEVVKEVQFEEEEGGVRTRIVQK
;
A
#
# COMPACT_ATOMS: atom_id res chain seq x y z
N MET A 1 39.17 -19.92 -43.59
CA MET A 1 37.88 -19.80 -44.30
C MET A 1 37.17 -18.53 -43.84
N ALA A 2 36.45 -17.86 -44.76
CA ALA A 2 35.53 -16.70 -44.66
C ALA A 2 35.18 -16.05 -43.28
N SER A 3 34.84 -14.76 -43.16
CA SER A 3 34.56 -13.70 -44.16
C SER A 3 34.85 -12.28 -43.63
N ARG A 4 34.79 -11.27 -44.50
CA ARG A 4 35.06 -9.83 -44.22
C ARG A 4 33.78 -8.98 -44.05
N ARG A 5 34.02 -7.71 -43.67
CA ARG A 5 33.19 -6.49 -43.72
C ARG A 5 32.14 -6.33 -42.58
N ILE A 6 31.75 -5.11 -42.17
CA ILE A 6 32.06 -3.76 -42.72
C ILE A 6 32.35 -2.72 -41.62
N GLN A 7 32.88 -1.55 -41.99
CA GLN A 7 33.08 -0.34 -41.17
C GLN A 7 32.54 0.86 -41.96
N ILE A 8 31.85 1.81 -41.32
CA ILE A 8 31.42 3.09 -41.91
C ILE A 8 31.68 4.18 -40.88
N ASP A 9 32.16 5.33 -41.36
CA ASP A 9 32.50 6.52 -40.60
C ASP A 9 31.93 7.76 -41.33
N GLY A 10 31.71 8.86 -40.62
CA GLY A 10 31.64 10.20 -41.21
C GLY A 10 30.29 10.96 -41.27
N SER A 11 30.33 12.14 -40.65
CA SER A 11 29.71 13.43 -41.04
C SER A 11 28.26 13.77 -40.64
N GLY A 12 28.03 15.03 -40.21
CA GLY A 12 26.68 15.60 -40.06
C GLY A 12 26.41 16.75 -39.07
N ASP A 13 27.36 17.66 -38.78
CA ASP A 13 27.19 19.05 -38.26
C ASP A 13 26.29 19.40 -37.02
N PRO A 14 26.54 20.54 -36.33
CA PRO A 14 25.90 20.87 -35.04
C PRO A 14 24.54 21.56 -35.16
N PRO A 15 23.69 21.51 -34.11
CA PRO A 15 22.44 22.27 -34.08
C PRO A 15 22.68 23.79 -33.93
N PRO A 16 21.86 24.64 -34.57
CA PRO A 16 22.01 26.09 -34.50
C PRO A 16 21.55 26.66 -33.16
N ARG A 17 22.19 27.75 -32.72
CA ARG A 17 21.61 28.68 -31.73
C ARG A 17 20.72 29.69 -32.44
N PHE A 18 19.62 30.04 -31.81
CA PHE A 18 18.93 31.31 -32.02
C PHE A 18 18.61 31.89 -30.64
N ASP A 19 19.15 33.08 -30.38
CA ASP A 19 18.67 33.99 -29.36
C ASP A 19 17.63 34.95 -30.00
N ASP A 20 17.11 35.86 -29.18
CA ASP A 20 16.37 37.09 -29.51
C ASP A 20 14.82 37.08 -29.62
N GLU A 21 14.25 37.65 -28.54
CA GLU A 21 13.22 38.69 -28.47
C GLU A 21 11.70 38.42 -28.62
N GLU A 22 10.96 39.40 -28.09
CA GLU A 22 9.58 39.36 -27.65
C GLU A 22 8.57 39.69 -28.77
N THR A 23 7.38 39.07 -28.71
CA THR A 23 6.13 39.75 -29.11
C THR A 23 4.98 39.31 -28.19
N LEU A 24 4.36 40.27 -27.52
CA LEU A 24 3.00 40.15 -26.98
C LEU A 24 2.00 40.43 -28.11
N ASP A 25 0.90 39.67 -28.20
CA ASP A 25 -0.45 40.23 -28.01
C ASP A 25 -1.61 39.24 -28.31
N GLU A 26 -2.60 39.36 -27.43
CA GLU A 26 -4.07 39.17 -27.52
C GLU A 26 -4.78 37.94 -28.15
N ASP A 27 -5.61 37.36 -27.27
CA ASP A 27 -6.98 36.81 -27.41
C ASP A 27 -7.36 35.73 -28.45
N GLY A 28 -8.18 34.79 -27.98
CA GLY A 28 -8.61 33.60 -28.72
C GLY A 28 -9.28 32.58 -27.80
N GLY A 29 -10.46 32.92 -27.29
CA GLY A 29 -11.15 32.16 -26.23
C GLY A 29 -11.33 30.66 -26.50
N SER A 30 -10.87 29.83 -25.56
CA SER A 30 -11.28 28.43 -25.43
C SER A 30 -11.54 28.11 -23.96
N LEU A 31 -12.80 27.81 -23.63
CA LEU A 31 -13.26 27.45 -22.28
C LEU A 31 -12.72 26.08 -21.85
N ARG A 32 -11.44 26.03 -21.45
CA ARG A 32 -10.90 24.91 -20.68
C ARG A 32 -11.38 25.03 -19.25
N LEU A 33 -12.47 24.31 -18.96
CA LEU A 33 -12.93 24.03 -17.60
C LEU A 33 -11.75 23.50 -16.78
N ARG A 34 -11.28 24.28 -15.80
CA ARG A 34 -10.31 23.82 -14.81
C ARG A 34 -11.00 22.77 -13.94
N PRO A 35 -10.50 21.52 -13.86
CA PRO A 35 -10.86 20.65 -12.74
C PRO A 35 -10.38 21.35 -11.47
N SER A 36 -11.30 21.60 -10.54
CA SER A 36 -10.96 22.26 -9.28
C SER A 36 -10.11 21.30 -8.44
N GLY A 37 -8.80 21.49 -8.46
CA GLY A 37 -7.83 20.68 -7.73
C GLY A 37 -7.85 20.97 -6.23
N SER A 38 -8.96 20.67 -5.56
CA SER A 38 -9.03 20.63 -4.10
C SER A 38 -8.41 19.33 -3.59
N ASN A 39 -7.09 19.19 -3.74
CA ASN A 39 -6.29 18.15 -3.07
C ASN A 39 -6.17 18.51 -1.58
N VAL A 40 -7.30 18.46 -0.86
CA VAL A 40 -7.35 18.60 0.59
C VAL A 40 -7.14 17.22 1.20
N THR A 41 -5.91 16.73 1.08
CA THR A 41 -5.43 15.49 1.73
C THR A 41 -4.27 15.76 2.70
N GLU A 42 -3.92 17.02 2.93
CA GLU A 42 -2.77 17.40 3.77
C GLU A 42 -3.01 17.24 5.28
N ASP A 43 -4.26 17.28 5.75
CA ASP A 43 -4.60 17.33 7.19
C ASP A 43 -4.91 15.97 7.87
N LEU A 44 -4.83 14.84 7.15
CA LEU A 44 -5.04 13.49 7.72
C LEU A 44 -3.93 12.52 7.32
N GLU A 45 -2.66 12.91 7.50
CA GLU A 45 -1.56 11.95 7.47
C GLU A 45 -1.52 11.12 8.78
N PRO A 46 -1.79 9.79 8.77
CA PRO A 46 -1.84 8.96 10.00
C PRO A 46 -0.48 8.76 10.70
N PHE A 47 0.53 9.53 10.30
CA PHE A 47 1.93 9.38 10.70
C PHE A 47 2.56 10.71 11.16
N MET A 48 1.84 11.84 11.08
CA MET A 48 2.25 13.16 11.60
C MET A 48 3.73 13.54 11.31
N GLY A 49 4.25 13.20 10.14
CA GLY A 49 5.66 13.44 9.76
C GLY A 49 6.72 12.53 10.41
N VAL A 50 6.37 11.69 11.39
CA VAL A 50 7.31 10.82 12.13
C VAL A 50 7.89 9.69 11.25
N LYS A 51 7.15 9.27 10.21
CA LYS A 51 7.49 8.10 9.39
C LYS A 51 8.16 8.46 8.07
N VAL A 52 9.31 7.86 7.78
CA VAL A 52 10.04 8.01 6.53
C VAL A 52 9.27 7.33 5.38
N ARG A 53 8.75 8.13 4.45
CA ARG A 53 7.99 7.66 3.29
C ARG A 53 8.90 7.35 2.10
N ARG A 54 8.64 6.22 1.43
CA ARG A 54 9.26 5.88 0.13
C ARG A 54 8.95 6.98 -0.90
N LYS A 55 9.95 7.40 -1.67
CA LYS A 55 9.75 8.41 -2.76
C LYS A 55 8.60 8.02 -3.70
N ALA A 56 8.51 6.73 -4.07
CA ALA A 56 7.46 6.20 -4.94
C ALA A 56 6.03 6.20 -4.35
N SER A 57 5.85 6.45 -3.05
CA SER A 57 4.53 6.54 -2.41
C SER A 57 4.13 7.96 -2.00
N ARG A 58 4.93 8.99 -2.34
CA ARG A 58 4.65 10.39 -1.96
C ARG A 58 3.65 11.11 -2.88
N HIS A 59 3.50 10.62 -4.12
CA HIS A 59 2.67 11.24 -5.16
C HIS A 59 1.83 10.20 -5.89
N ARG A 60 1.30 9.21 -5.15
CA ARG A 60 0.48 8.15 -5.72
C ARG A 60 -0.96 8.30 -5.22
N ASP A 61 -1.88 8.47 -6.17
CA ASP A 61 -3.30 8.48 -5.88
C ASP A 61 -3.76 7.13 -5.30
N TYR A 62 -4.66 7.18 -4.32
CA TYR A 62 -5.30 6.00 -3.75
C TYR A 62 -6.48 5.61 -4.63
N LEU A 63 -6.41 4.46 -5.31
CA LEU A 63 -7.54 3.90 -6.08
C LEU A 63 -8.45 3.02 -5.20
N GLY A 64 -7.96 2.54 -4.05
CA GLY A 64 -8.66 1.56 -3.22
C GLY A 64 -8.67 0.16 -3.85
N ASP A 65 -9.52 -0.07 -4.85
CA ASP A 65 -9.65 -1.37 -5.52
C ASP A 65 -8.65 -1.52 -6.69
N TYR A 66 -7.64 -2.36 -6.49
CA TYR A 66 -6.62 -2.70 -7.49
C TYR A 66 -6.80 -4.09 -8.11
N LEU A 67 -7.87 -4.80 -7.73
CA LEU A 67 -8.19 -6.13 -8.25
C LEU A 67 -9.45 -6.13 -9.13
N ASP A 68 -10.17 -5.02 -9.17
CA ASP A 68 -11.50 -4.90 -9.77
C ASP A 68 -12.42 -5.98 -9.22
N VAL A 69 -12.73 -5.88 -7.92
CA VAL A 69 -13.51 -6.86 -7.17
C VAL A 69 -14.87 -7.08 -7.81
N GLN A 70 -15.49 -6.03 -8.37
CA GLN A 70 -16.78 -6.13 -9.08
C GLN A 70 -16.70 -7.08 -10.28
N SER A 71 -15.59 -7.06 -11.03
CA SER A 71 -15.32 -8.00 -12.13
C SER A 71 -14.83 -9.38 -11.66
N SER A 72 -14.78 -9.66 -10.35
CA SER A 72 -14.39 -10.93 -9.77
C SER A 72 -15.58 -11.65 -9.09
N PRO A 73 -16.31 -12.54 -9.79
CA PRO A 73 -17.48 -13.22 -9.24
C PRO A 73 -17.18 -14.03 -7.97
N HIS A 74 -15.95 -14.52 -7.82
CA HIS A 74 -15.54 -15.22 -6.61
C HIS A 74 -15.45 -14.30 -5.38
N LEU A 75 -14.80 -13.14 -5.53
CA LEU A 75 -14.66 -12.18 -4.43
C LEU A 75 -16.01 -11.55 -4.07
N MET A 76 -16.83 -11.20 -5.07
CA MET A 76 -18.21 -10.75 -4.85
C MET A 76 -19.02 -11.78 -4.04
N LYS A 77 -18.95 -13.06 -4.40
CA LYS A 77 -19.62 -14.15 -3.66
C LYS A 77 -19.12 -14.34 -2.23
N ILE A 78 -17.91 -13.89 -1.88
CA ILE A 78 -17.44 -13.84 -0.48
C ILE A 78 -18.13 -12.70 0.27
N LEU A 79 -18.20 -11.51 -0.33
CA LEU A 79 -18.78 -10.31 0.29
C LEU A 79 -20.30 -10.43 0.44
N GLU A 80 -21.01 -10.86 -0.62
CA GLU A 80 -22.46 -11.08 -0.62
C GLU A 80 -22.91 -12.03 0.50
N LYS A 81 -22.12 -13.08 0.78
CA LYS A 81 -22.37 -14.02 1.89
C LYS A 81 -22.28 -13.40 3.28
N GLN A 82 -21.68 -12.22 3.41
CA GLN A 82 -21.55 -11.49 4.67
C GLN A 82 -22.44 -10.24 4.71
N GLY A 83 -23.06 -9.88 3.59
CA GLY A 83 -23.84 -8.65 3.45
C GLY A 83 -23.01 -7.40 3.12
N ASP A 84 -21.68 -7.52 3.07
CA ASP A 84 -20.77 -6.42 2.73
C ASP A 84 -20.90 -6.05 1.24
N ARG A 85 -20.90 -4.74 0.94
CA ARG A 85 -21.04 -4.22 -0.44
C ARG A 85 -20.05 -3.14 -0.83
N LYS A 86 -19.45 -2.44 0.15
CA LYS A 86 -18.53 -1.32 -0.07
C LYS A 86 -17.10 -1.82 0.10
N VAL A 87 -16.41 -2.04 -1.02
CA VAL A 87 -14.96 -2.28 -1.02
C VAL A 87 -14.26 -0.93 -0.87
N LEU A 88 -13.41 -0.80 0.15
CA LEU A 88 -12.58 0.38 0.38
C LEU A 88 -11.15 0.16 -0.12
N PHE A 89 -10.65 -1.07 -0.04
CA PHE A 89 -9.35 -1.46 -0.57
C PHE A 89 -9.34 -2.92 -1.02
N ALA A 90 -8.63 -3.23 -2.11
CA ALA A 90 -8.32 -4.60 -2.52
C ALA A 90 -6.97 -4.68 -3.25
N ASP A 91 -6.01 -5.45 -2.74
CA ASP A 91 -4.76 -5.78 -3.45
C ASP A 91 -4.13 -7.10 -2.96
N LYS A 92 -3.15 -7.62 -3.71
CA LYS A 92 -2.32 -8.76 -3.36
C LYS A 92 -1.17 -8.33 -2.44
N VAL A 93 -1.16 -8.82 -1.21
CA VAL A 93 -0.13 -8.57 -0.18
C VAL A 93 0.68 -9.82 0.13
N LEU A 94 1.84 -9.66 0.77
CA LEU A 94 2.58 -10.76 1.38
C LEU A 94 2.18 -10.91 2.85
N LYS A 95 1.67 -12.07 3.25
CA LYS A 95 1.46 -12.45 4.66
C LYS A 95 2.58 -13.34 5.15
N PHE A 96 3.08 -13.08 6.36
CA PHE A 96 4.05 -13.91 7.06
C PHE A 96 3.31 -14.86 8.00
N THR A 97 3.56 -16.18 7.90
CA THR A 97 2.88 -17.19 8.75
C THR A 97 3.62 -17.45 10.06
N GLY A 98 2.95 -18.03 11.06
CA GLY A 98 3.60 -18.52 12.28
C GLY A 98 4.78 -19.46 12.01
N SER A 99 4.72 -20.27 10.94
CA SER A 99 5.83 -21.10 10.46
C SER A 99 6.95 -20.36 9.68
N GLY A 100 6.94 -19.02 9.65
CA GLY A 100 7.94 -18.20 8.98
C GLY A 100 7.85 -18.14 7.44
N LYS A 101 6.86 -18.81 6.83
CA LYS A 101 6.69 -18.80 5.37
C LYS A 101 5.98 -17.52 4.92
N MET A 102 6.46 -16.94 3.83
CA MET A 102 5.74 -15.89 3.10
C MET A 102 4.67 -16.52 2.20
N LYS A 103 3.45 -15.99 2.23
CA LYS A 103 2.35 -16.37 1.34
C LYS A 103 1.70 -15.14 0.72
N ARG A 104 1.52 -15.15 -0.61
CA ARG A 104 0.68 -14.15 -1.28
C ARG A 104 -0.79 -14.34 -0.85
N ARG A 105 -1.46 -13.24 -0.53
CA ARG A 105 -2.87 -13.20 -0.14
C ARG A 105 -3.54 -12.00 -0.79
N ILE A 106 -4.82 -12.10 -1.08
CA ILE A 106 -5.63 -10.92 -1.33
C ILE A 106 -6.00 -10.37 0.05
N LEU A 107 -5.69 -9.09 0.27
CA LEU A 107 -6.21 -8.28 1.36
C LEU A 107 -7.32 -7.44 0.77
N LEU A 108 -8.54 -7.63 1.26
CA LEU A 108 -9.71 -6.82 0.90
C LEU A 108 -10.26 -6.21 2.19
N ILE A 109 -10.53 -4.91 2.16
CA ILE A 109 -11.06 -4.14 3.30
C ILE A 109 -12.40 -3.53 2.87
N THR A 110 -13.42 -3.74 3.69
CA THR A 110 -14.73 -3.10 3.57
C THR A 110 -14.92 -2.06 4.68
N ASP A 111 -16.06 -1.40 4.71
CA ASP A 111 -16.49 -0.54 5.83
C ASP A 111 -16.87 -1.32 7.11
N PHE A 112 -16.81 -2.65 7.10
CA PHE A 112 -17.13 -3.47 8.27
C PHE A 112 -16.03 -4.50 8.64
N ALA A 113 -15.30 -5.03 7.66
CA ALA A 113 -14.37 -6.14 7.89
C ALA A 113 -13.17 -6.19 6.94
N ILE A 114 -12.13 -6.86 7.42
CA ILE A 114 -10.92 -7.24 6.68
C ILE A 114 -11.05 -8.70 6.26
N TYR A 115 -10.75 -8.97 4.99
CA TYR A 115 -10.82 -10.29 4.38
C TYR A 115 -9.44 -10.72 3.88
N ILE A 116 -9.03 -11.92 4.27
CA ILE A 116 -7.79 -12.55 3.80
C ILE A 116 -8.17 -13.73 2.91
N VAL A 117 -8.02 -13.58 1.60
CA VAL A 117 -8.37 -14.61 0.60
C VAL A 117 -7.10 -15.22 0.00
N ASP A 118 -7.12 -16.51 -0.30
CA ASP A 118 -6.03 -17.20 -0.98
C ASP A 118 -6.23 -17.15 -2.50
N PRO A 119 -5.41 -16.39 -3.25
CA PRO A 119 -5.62 -16.14 -4.69
C PRO A 119 -5.40 -17.37 -5.58
N ASN A 120 -4.91 -18.48 -5.02
CA ASN A 120 -4.68 -19.71 -5.78
C ASN A 120 -5.82 -20.71 -5.63
N THR A 121 -6.63 -20.58 -4.57
CA THR A 121 -7.68 -21.56 -4.22
C THR A 121 -9.05 -20.93 -4.05
N ASP A 122 -9.18 -19.62 -4.29
CA ASP A 122 -10.44 -18.88 -4.17
C ASP A 122 -11.17 -19.23 -2.86
N ALA A 123 -10.42 -19.08 -1.77
CA ALA A 123 -10.87 -19.47 -0.43
C ALA A 123 -10.59 -18.37 0.57
N LEU A 124 -11.66 -17.89 1.20
CA LEU A 124 -11.58 -17.07 2.41
C LEU A 124 -10.82 -17.84 3.48
N LYS A 125 -9.68 -17.29 3.94
CA LYS A 125 -8.85 -17.88 5.00
C LYS A 125 -9.14 -17.25 6.36
N ARG A 126 -9.62 -16.00 6.40
CA ARG A 126 -10.05 -15.29 7.62
C ARG A 126 -10.88 -14.06 7.24
N ARG A 127 -11.89 -13.75 8.06
CA ARG A 127 -12.60 -12.46 8.12
C ARG A 127 -12.41 -11.90 9.52
N ILE A 128 -12.07 -10.63 9.64
CA ILE A 128 -11.83 -9.91 10.91
C ILE A 128 -12.75 -8.69 10.89
N ALA A 129 -13.60 -8.51 11.88
CA ALA A 129 -14.39 -7.27 12.00
C ALA A 129 -13.46 -6.10 12.33
N LEU A 130 -13.69 -4.89 11.79
CA LEU A 130 -12.86 -3.71 12.09
C LEU A 130 -12.82 -3.42 13.60
N ALA A 131 -13.95 -3.58 14.30
CA ALA A 131 -14.07 -3.46 15.74
C ALA A 131 -13.29 -4.50 16.57
N ALA A 132 -12.69 -5.52 15.94
CA ALA A 132 -11.79 -6.48 16.60
C ALA A 132 -10.30 -6.10 16.48
N VAL A 133 -9.97 -5.07 15.69
CA VAL A 133 -8.61 -4.55 15.56
C VAL A 133 -8.35 -3.54 16.68
N GLU A 134 -7.33 -3.80 17.49
CA GLU A 134 -6.88 -2.88 18.55
C GLU A 134 -6.02 -1.77 17.96
N LYS A 135 -4.98 -2.15 17.20
CA LYS A 135 -3.98 -1.22 16.68
C LYS A 135 -3.26 -1.74 15.44
N LEU A 136 -2.58 -0.83 14.75
CA LEU A 136 -1.66 -1.12 13.67
C LEU A 136 -0.22 -0.83 14.12
N CYS A 137 0.71 -1.77 13.94
CA CYS A 137 2.12 -1.57 14.27
C CYS A 137 2.96 -1.46 12.99
N LEU A 138 3.81 -0.43 12.90
CA LEU A 138 4.66 -0.15 11.74
C LEU A 138 6.04 0.33 12.17
N SER A 139 7.05 0.13 11.32
CA SER A 139 8.34 0.81 11.49
C SER A 139 8.27 2.26 11.03
N GLU A 140 9.15 3.09 11.61
CA GLU A 140 9.38 4.48 11.24
C GLU A 140 10.15 4.59 9.91
N LEU A 141 10.81 3.50 9.49
CA LEU A 141 11.69 3.45 8.34
C LEU A 141 10.92 3.25 7.02
N SER A 142 11.67 3.36 5.91
CA SER A 142 11.20 3.22 4.54
C SER A 142 10.92 1.75 4.10
N ASP A 143 10.33 0.93 4.97
CA ASP A 143 9.95 -0.46 4.71
C ASP A 143 8.53 -0.60 4.10
N ASN A 144 8.03 -1.84 3.92
CA ASN A 144 6.69 -2.17 3.41
C ASN A 144 5.80 -2.94 4.41
N PHE A 145 6.31 -3.26 5.60
CA PHE A 145 5.67 -4.07 6.64
C PHE A 145 4.72 -3.28 7.53
N PHE A 146 3.65 -3.94 7.92
CA PHE A 146 2.71 -3.50 8.94
C PHE A 146 2.13 -4.75 9.63
N ALA A 147 1.79 -4.63 10.91
CA ALA A 147 1.02 -5.63 11.62
C ALA A 147 -0.37 -5.10 12.00
N ILE A 148 -1.35 -5.99 11.99
CA ILE A 148 -2.71 -5.75 12.50
C ILE A 148 -2.83 -6.55 13.80
N ILE A 149 -3.05 -5.85 14.91
CA ILE A 149 -3.15 -6.43 16.25
C ILE A 149 -4.61 -6.68 16.60
N ILE A 150 -4.94 -7.92 17.00
CA ILE A 150 -6.31 -8.45 17.05
C ILE A 150 -6.44 -9.30 18.33
N PRO A 151 -6.64 -8.70 19.51
CA PRO A 151 -6.50 -9.38 20.82
C PRO A 151 -7.41 -10.59 21.04
N THR A 152 -8.49 -10.72 20.29
CA THR A 152 -9.44 -11.84 20.37
C THR A 152 -8.98 -13.09 19.62
N GLU A 153 -7.91 -13.01 18.83
CA GLU A 153 -7.33 -14.12 18.09
C GLU A 153 -5.83 -13.85 17.82
N TYR A 154 -5.26 -14.35 16.72
CA TYR A 154 -3.83 -14.15 16.38
C TYR A 154 -3.64 -12.96 15.44
N ASP A 155 -2.49 -12.30 15.49
CA ASP A 155 -2.19 -11.09 14.73
C ASP A 155 -1.82 -11.38 13.26
N LEU A 156 -1.74 -10.32 12.45
CA LEU A 156 -1.33 -10.41 11.04
C LEU A 156 -0.13 -9.51 10.73
N LEU A 157 1.08 -10.09 10.65
CA LEU A 157 2.21 -9.41 9.99
C LEU A 157 2.11 -9.56 8.46
N MET A 158 2.08 -8.43 7.76
CA MET A 158 1.96 -8.34 6.31
C MET A 158 2.93 -7.31 5.71
N ALA A 159 3.20 -7.41 4.41
CA ALA A 159 3.94 -6.40 3.66
C ALA A 159 3.25 -6.05 2.33
N SER A 160 3.20 -4.75 2.02
CA SER A 160 2.62 -4.19 0.81
C SER A 160 3.34 -2.91 0.39
N THR A 161 3.46 -2.66 -0.92
CA THR A 161 3.89 -1.36 -1.47
C THR A 161 2.87 -0.25 -1.24
N ARG A 162 1.65 -0.61 -0.84
CA ARG A 162 0.53 0.28 -0.50
C ARG A 162 0.32 0.42 1.01
N LYS A 163 1.38 0.18 1.81
CA LYS A 163 1.35 0.27 3.28
C LYS A 163 0.63 1.53 3.79
N THR A 164 0.93 2.69 3.21
CA THR A 164 0.33 3.98 3.60
C THR A 164 -1.18 4.00 3.38
N GLU A 165 -1.63 3.62 2.17
CA GLU A 165 -3.04 3.55 1.77
C GLU A 165 -3.83 2.56 2.64
N ILE A 166 -3.29 1.36 2.88
CA ILE A 166 -3.93 0.34 3.73
C ILE A 166 -4.17 0.88 5.15
N VAL A 167 -3.19 1.60 5.73
CA VAL A 167 -3.32 2.17 7.07
C VAL A 167 -4.33 3.30 7.10
N THR A 168 -4.30 4.21 6.12
CA THR A 168 -5.29 5.29 5.99
C THR A 168 -6.70 4.72 5.88
N VAL A 169 -6.93 3.77 4.97
CA VAL A 169 -8.23 3.11 4.80
C VAL A 169 -8.71 2.42 6.08
N LEU A 170 -7.83 1.75 6.84
CA LEU A 170 -8.22 1.11 8.10
C LEU A 170 -8.54 2.12 9.20
N ALA A 171 -7.76 3.20 9.33
CA ALA A 171 -8.02 4.26 10.30
C ALA A 171 -9.35 4.98 10.00
N ASP A 172 -9.56 5.38 8.74
CA ASP A 172 -10.77 6.06 8.29
C ASP A 172 -12.02 5.18 8.41
N ALA A 173 -11.91 3.89 8.07
CA ALA A 173 -13.02 2.95 8.16
C ALA A 173 -13.43 2.67 9.61
N THR A 174 -12.46 2.44 10.52
CA THR A 174 -12.75 2.24 11.95
C THR A 174 -13.36 3.49 12.57
N LYS A 175 -12.80 4.69 12.29
CA LYS A 175 -13.35 5.96 12.77
C LYS A 175 -14.78 6.18 12.27
N SER A 176 -15.04 5.91 11.00
CA SER A 176 -16.39 6.01 10.39
C SER A 176 -17.39 5.00 10.95
N ALA A 177 -16.94 3.86 11.47
CA ALA A 177 -17.81 2.78 11.93
C ALA A 177 -18.17 2.84 13.42
N SER A 178 -17.38 3.54 14.26
CA SER A 178 -17.55 3.49 15.72
C SER A 178 -17.11 4.74 16.49
N ASP A 179 -16.76 5.84 15.82
CA ASP A 179 -16.14 7.05 16.40
C ASP A 179 -14.82 6.79 17.17
N TYR A 180 -14.31 5.55 17.14
CA TYR A 180 -13.04 5.16 17.75
C TYR A 180 -11.87 5.42 16.79
N GLU A 181 -10.84 6.10 17.28
CA GLU A 181 -9.60 6.29 16.52
C GLU A 181 -8.67 5.08 16.69
N LEU A 182 -8.45 4.35 15.60
CA LEU A 182 -7.56 3.20 15.55
C LEU A 182 -6.12 3.61 15.86
N GLU A 183 -5.51 3.04 16.91
CA GLU A 183 -4.13 3.36 17.28
C GLU A 183 -3.15 2.94 16.19
N VAL A 184 -2.22 3.83 15.84
CA VAL A 184 -1.12 3.59 14.90
C VAL A 184 0.20 3.68 15.65
N SER A 185 0.71 2.53 16.08
CA SER A 185 1.98 2.41 16.81
C SER A 185 3.16 2.43 15.83
N LEU A 186 4.07 3.39 16.02
CA LEU A 186 5.34 3.47 15.30
C LEU A 186 6.47 2.98 16.20
N SER A 187 7.18 1.95 15.75
CA SER A 187 8.39 1.44 16.40
C SER A 187 9.20 0.58 15.44
N ASN A 188 10.51 0.72 15.47
CA ASN A 188 11.43 -0.13 14.71
C ASN A 188 11.60 -1.54 15.33
N ARG A 189 10.88 -1.83 16.42
CA ARG A 189 10.80 -3.15 17.07
C ARG A 189 9.42 -3.35 17.71
N PHE A 190 8.68 -4.37 17.30
CA PHE A 190 7.40 -4.72 17.94
C PHE A 190 7.09 -6.22 17.89
N GLU A 191 6.28 -6.65 18.85
CA GLU A 191 5.79 -8.02 18.98
C GLU A 191 4.45 -8.20 18.27
N TYR A 192 4.15 -9.45 17.89
CA TYR A 192 2.86 -9.88 17.38
C TYR A 192 2.66 -11.39 17.61
N ASN A 193 1.42 -11.79 17.86
CA ASN A 193 0.98 -13.16 18.05
C ASN A 193 0.83 -13.85 16.68
N ALA A 194 1.87 -14.52 16.19
CA ALA A 194 1.85 -15.17 14.88
C ALA A 194 0.97 -16.44 14.83
N ALA A 195 0.63 -17.00 15.99
CA ALA A 195 -0.41 -17.98 16.29
C ALA A 195 -0.73 -17.91 17.81
N ALA A 196 -1.71 -18.66 18.29
CA ALA A 196 -2.19 -18.61 19.69
C ALA A 196 -1.08 -18.78 20.77
N GLU A 197 -0.05 -19.58 20.50
CA GLU A 197 1.08 -19.83 21.41
C GLU A 197 2.44 -19.44 20.77
N VAL A 198 2.43 -18.63 19.70
CA VAL A 198 3.65 -18.28 18.94
C VAL A 198 3.78 -16.77 18.85
N VAL A 199 4.39 -16.17 19.88
CA VAL A 199 4.80 -14.76 19.86
C VAL A 199 6.04 -14.61 18.99
N LYS A 200 6.03 -13.58 18.15
CA LYS A 200 7.19 -13.19 17.34
C LYS A 200 7.44 -11.71 17.47
N GLU A 201 8.69 -11.34 17.24
CA GLU A 201 9.11 -9.95 17.21
C GLU A 201 9.70 -9.65 15.84
N VAL A 202 9.30 -8.52 15.26
CA VAL A 202 9.92 -7.97 14.05
C VAL A 202 10.80 -6.78 14.43
N GLN A 203 11.98 -6.74 13.84
CA GLN A 203 13.03 -5.74 14.06
C GLN A 203 13.39 -5.13 12.70
N PHE A 204 13.49 -3.80 12.67
CA PHE A 204 13.82 -3.00 11.50
C PHE A 204 15.07 -2.16 11.78
N GLU A 205 16.03 -2.20 10.87
CA GLU A 205 17.29 -1.48 11.00
C GLU A 205 17.65 -0.85 9.64
N GLU A 206 18.17 0.37 9.63
CA GLU A 206 18.70 0.96 8.39
C GLU A 206 19.97 0.24 7.95
N GLU A 207 20.09 -0.03 6.66
CA GLU A 207 21.32 -0.55 6.03
C GLU A 207 21.60 0.22 4.74
N GLU A 208 22.83 0.09 4.21
CA GLU A 208 23.22 0.76 2.98
C GLU A 208 22.28 0.36 1.81
N GLY A 209 21.51 1.34 1.33
CA GLY A 209 20.53 1.16 0.26
C GLY A 209 19.14 0.63 0.68
N GLY A 210 18.83 0.45 1.97
CA GLY A 210 17.51 -0.04 2.36
C GLY A 210 17.24 -0.20 3.87
N VAL A 211 16.30 -1.09 4.18
CA VAL A 211 15.91 -1.45 5.55
C VAL A 211 16.05 -2.96 5.71
N ARG A 212 16.90 -3.39 6.64
CA ARG A 212 16.97 -4.78 7.09
C ARG A 212 15.74 -5.10 7.91
N THR A 213 15.14 -6.26 7.66
CA THR A 213 14.02 -6.76 8.48
C THR A 213 14.35 -8.14 9.00
N ARG A 214 14.29 -8.32 10.32
CA ARG A 214 14.47 -9.60 11.00
C ARG A 214 13.20 -9.96 11.73
N ILE A 215 12.75 -11.21 11.61
CA ILE A 215 11.62 -11.74 12.38
C ILE A 215 12.18 -12.86 13.26
N VAL A 216 12.12 -12.68 14.58
CA VAL A 216 12.54 -13.67 15.57
C VAL A 216 11.31 -14.24 16.29
N GLN A 217 11.41 -15.48 16.76
CA GLN A 217 10.46 -16.04 17.71
C GLN A 217 10.95 -15.72 19.13
N LYS A 218 10.04 -15.37 20.03
CA LYS A 218 10.31 -15.24 21.46
C LYS A 218 9.99 -16.54 22.20
#